data_AF-A0A8T5NZF2-F1
#
_entry.id   AF-A0A8T5NZF2-F1
#
_cell.length_a   1.000
_cell.length_b   1.000
_cell.length_c   1.000
_cell.angle_alpha   90.00
_cell.angle_beta   90.00
_cell.angle_gamma   90.00
#
_symmetry.space_group_name_H-M   'P 1'
#
loop_
_entity.id
_entity.type
_entity.pdbx_description
1 polymer ?
#
loop_
_entity_poly.entity_id
_entity_poly.type
_entity_poly.pdbx_seq_one_letter_code
_entity_poly.pdbx_strand_id
1 'polypeptide(L)'
;RKPFELAEHAHPAEVWFELNISNSRFKDGLEEMNKLAHMGFSNFKILLSGLKDPSDIYRVRLIAAEQGFSFGMEIPFGILVEYPAMALSYEAISKAGASFALMDIDTLSKRILFSEKTPDGLPDPVAKVMEDSITHFKGMRMHVSARGNMLENAAVIKELTNLGIDSVVSHPDKKERLKLKLLHAEKSHEIDFLKAKMRMHLKSRA
;
A
#
# COMPACT_ATOMS: atom_id res chain seq x y z
N ARG A 1 -22.47 2.32 2.74
CA ARG A 1 -22.89 1.02 2.18
C ARG A 1 -22.39 -0.06 3.12
N LYS A 2 -23.17 -1.12 3.33
CA LYS A 2 -22.72 -2.23 4.17
C LYS A 2 -21.56 -2.96 3.47
N PRO A 3 -20.61 -3.56 4.20
CA PRO A 3 -19.46 -4.21 3.58
C PRO A 3 -19.83 -5.27 2.52
N PHE A 4 -20.91 -6.03 2.72
CA PHE A 4 -21.32 -7.07 1.76
C PHE A 4 -21.78 -6.48 0.42
N GLU A 5 -22.52 -5.36 0.45
CA GLU A 5 -22.99 -4.67 -0.76
C GLU A 5 -21.80 -4.18 -1.60
N LEU A 6 -20.72 -3.78 -0.93
CA LEU A 6 -19.48 -3.35 -1.59
C LEU A 6 -18.74 -4.54 -2.21
N ALA A 7 -18.60 -5.64 -1.47
CA ALA A 7 -17.94 -6.85 -1.97
C ALA A 7 -18.69 -7.46 -3.16
N GLU A 8 -20.02 -7.52 -3.10
CA GLU A 8 -20.88 -8.01 -4.18
C GLU A 8 -20.81 -7.10 -5.42
N HIS A 9 -20.97 -5.78 -5.23
CA HIS A 9 -20.95 -4.84 -6.34
C HIS A 9 -19.59 -4.72 -7.03
N ALA A 10 -18.51 -4.91 -6.28
CA ALA A 10 -17.16 -4.83 -6.82
C ALA A 10 -16.76 -6.09 -7.60
N HIS A 11 -17.41 -7.23 -7.40
CA HIS A 11 -17.00 -8.49 -8.02
C HIS A 11 -16.94 -8.37 -9.56
N PRO A 12 -15.84 -8.80 -10.23
CA PRO A 12 -14.73 -9.61 -9.71
C PRO A 12 -13.54 -8.82 -9.15
N ALA A 13 -13.64 -7.50 -9.02
CA ALA A 13 -12.57 -6.69 -8.44
C ALA A 13 -12.40 -6.94 -6.94
N GLU A 14 -11.17 -6.75 -6.48
CA GLU A 14 -10.80 -6.85 -5.06
C GLU A 14 -11.13 -5.55 -4.31
N VAL A 15 -11.60 -5.68 -3.06
CA VAL A 15 -11.93 -4.57 -2.17
C VAL A 15 -11.05 -4.60 -0.93
N TRP A 16 -10.43 -3.46 -0.60
CA TRP A 16 -9.65 -3.34 0.65
C TRP A 16 -10.47 -2.56 1.67
N PHE A 17 -10.81 -3.21 2.79
CA PHE A 17 -11.49 -2.58 3.90
C PHE A 17 -10.47 -2.03 4.90
N GLU A 18 -10.40 -0.69 5.01
CA GLU A 18 -9.52 -0.04 5.98
C GLU A 18 -10.10 -0.13 7.39
N LEU A 19 -9.35 -0.74 8.31
CA LEU A 19 -9.68 -0.83 9.72
C LEU A 19 -8.60 -0.12 10.54
N ASN A 20 -8.97 1.00 11.18
CA ASN A 20 -8.06 1.76 12.02
C ASN A 20 -8.01 1.20 13.44
N ILE A 21 -6.84 0.76 13.89
CA ILE A 21 -6.66 0.09 15.18
C ILE A 21 -6.91 1.00 16.40
N SER A 22 -6.85 2.32 16.22
CA SER A 22 -7.10 3.30 17.28
C SER A 22 -8.58 3.70 17.36
N ASN A 23 -9.41 3.24 16.43
CA ASN A 23 -10.84 3.55 16.40
C ASN A 23 -11.60 2.64 17.38
N SER A 24 -12.53 3.22 18.15
CA SER A 24 -13.37 2.46 19.09
C SER A 24 -14.22 1.38 18.41
N ARG A 25 -14.52 1.53 17.11
CA ARG A 25 -15.27 0.56 16.30
C ARG A 25 -14.40 -0.49 15.62
N PHE A 26 -13.11 -0.57 15.95
CA PHE A 26 -12.20 -1.55 15.34
C PHE A 26 -12.69 -2.99 15.54
N LYS A 27 -13.15 -3.33 16.75
CA LYS A 27 -13.71 -4.64 17.07
C LYS A 27 -14.93 -4.97 16.21
N ASP A 28 -15.86 -4.03 16.06
CA ASP A 28 -17.06 -4.22 15.23
C ASP A 28 -16.68 -4.44 13.76
N GLY A 29 -15.70 -3.68 13.25
CA GLY A 29 -15.20 -3.82 11.87
C GLY A 29 -14.55 -5.18 11.61
N LEU A 30 -13.78 -5.71 12.55
CA LEU A 30 -13.23 -7.08 12.45
C LEU A 30 -14.34 -8.13 12.40
N GLU A 31 -15.37 -8.00 13.24
CA GLU A 31 -16.50 -8.93 13.25
C GLU A 31 -17.27 -8.89 11.92
N GLU A 32 -17.45 -7.70 11.32
CA GLU A 32 -18.05 -7.56 10.00
C GLU A 32 -17.22 -8.26 8.90
N MET A 33 -15.90 -8.15 8.93
CA MET A 33 -15.03 -8.86 7.99
C MET A 33 -15.11 -10.38 8.16
N ASN A 34 -15.17 -10.84 9.41
CA ASN A 34 -15.35 -12.25 9.71
C ASN A 34 -16.68 -12.78 9.14
N LYS A 35 -17.77 -12.01 9.30
CA LYS A 35 -19.07 -12.34 8.69
C LYS A 35 -19.00 -12.43 7.17
N LEU A 36 -18.30 -11.51 6.50
CA LEU A 36 -18.10 -11.58 5.04
C LEU A 36 -17.37 -12.86 4.61
N ALA A 37 -16.32 -13.24 5.33
CA ALA A 37 -15.59 -14.48 5.04
C ALA A 37 -16.50 -15.71 5.18
N HIS A 38 -17.31 -15.77 6.24
CA HIS A 38 -18.29 -16.85 6.46
C HIS A 38 -19.40 -16.89 5.40
N MET A 39 -19.74 -15.75 4.79
CA MET A 39 -20.66 -15.68 3.65
C MET A 39 -20.04 -16.18 2.34
N GLY A 40 -18.75 -16.51 2.33
CA GLY A 40 -18.05 -17.06 1.17
C GLY A 40 -17.45 -16.02 0.22
N PHE A 41 -17.42 -14.73 0.61
CA PHE A 41 -16.73 -13.71 -0.17
C PHE A 41 -15.22 -13.90 -0.08
N SER A 42 -14.54 -13.90 -1.23
CA SER A 42 -13.08 -14.06 -1.32
C SER A 42 -12.39 -12.88 -2.00
N ASN A 43 -13.14 -11.90 -2.49
CA ASN A 43 -12.63 -10.73 -3.21
C ASN A 43 -12.36 -9.53 -2.29
N PHE A 44 -12.05 -9.77 -1.01
CA PHE A 44 -11.75 -8.69 -0.08
C PHE A 44 -10.51 -8.97 0.77
N LYS A 45 -9.89 -7.89 1.23
CA LYS A 45 -8.74 -7.90 2.13
C LYS A 45 -8.89 -6.83 3.20
N ILE A 46 -8.19 -7.01 4.32
CA ILE A 46 -8.15 -6.01 5.40
C ILE A 46 -6.91 -5.13 5.24
N LEU A 47 -7.09 -3.82 5.27
CA LEU A 47 -6.00 -2.84 5.35
C LEU A 47 -5.97 -2.27 6.78
N LEU A 48 -4.95 -2.61 7.55
CA LEU A 48 -4.79 -2.07 8.90
C LEU A 48 -4.17 -0.66 8.87
N SER A 49 -4.84 0.33 9.45
CA SER A 49 -4.33 1.71 9.59
C SER A 49 -4.13 2.13 11.05
N GLY A 50 -3.39 3.21 11.26
CA GLY A 50 -3.06 3.69 12.61
C GLY A 50 -1.98 2.87 13.33
N LEU A 51 -1.27 1.99 12.62
CA LEU A 51 -0.16 1.21 13.16
C LEU A 51 1.06 2.12 13.38
N LYS A 52 1.59 2.13 14.60
CA LYS A 52 2.78 2.93 14.94
C LYS A 52 4.03 2.06 15.05
N ASP A 53 3.84 0.81 15.43
CA ASP A 53 4.89 -0.18 15.62
C ASP A 53 4.44 -1.56 15.11
N PRO A 54 5.34 -2.41 14.61
CA PRO A 54 4.98 -3.76 14.17
C PRO A 54 4.30 -4.60 15.25
N SER A 55 4.56 -4.33 16.54
CA SER A 55 3.91 -5.02 17.64
C SER A 55 2.40 -4.79 17.71
N ASP A 56 1.90 -3.71 17.10
CA ASP A 56 0.47 -3.46 16.97
C ASP A 56 -0.22 -4.56 16.15
N ILE A 57 0.46 -5.20 15.20
CA ILE A 57 -0.09 -6.33 14.44
C ILE A 57 -0.37 -7.53 15.36
N TYR A 58 0.50 -7.77 16.36
CA TYR A 58 0.24 -8.83 17.35
C TYR A 58 -0.98 -8.50 18.22
N ARG A 59 -1.18 -7.23 18.59
CA ARG A 59 -2.37 -6.80 19.32
C ARG A 59 -3.65 -7.04 18.52
N VAL A 60 -3.62 -6.74 17.22
CA VAL A 60 -4.74 -7.04 16.31
C VAL A 60 -5.06 -8.53 16.28
N ARG A 61 -4.03 -9.39 16.20
CA ARG A 61 -4.21 -10.86 16.23
C ARG A 61 -4.86 -11.34 17.53
N LEU A 62 -4.47 -10.79 18.68
CA LEU A 62 -5.10 -11.11 19.97
C LEU A 62 -6.58 -10.73 19.99
N ILE A 63 -6.92 -9.53 19.52
CA ILE A 63 -8.31 -9.06 19.43
C ILE A 63 -9.15 -9.94 18.50
N ALA A 64 -8.60 -10.34 17.35
CA ALA A 64 -9.28 -11.24 16.43
C ALA A 64 -9.51 -12.64 17.04
N ALA A 65 -8.52 -13.15 17.78
CA ALA A 65 -8.65 -14.42 18.48
C ALA A 65 -9.73 -14.37 19.58
N GLU A 66 -9.87 -13.25 20.30
CA GLU A 66 -10.99 -13.01 21.24
C GLU A 66 -12.35 -13.09 20.55
N GLN A 67 -12.42 -12.79 19.25
CA GLN A 67 -13.63 -12.86 18.42
C GLN A 67 -13.79 -14.20 17.68
N GLY A 68 -12.89 -15.16 17.92
CA GLY A 68 -13.00 -16.51 17.40
C GLY A 68 -12.58 -16.69 15.94
N PHE A 69 -11.75 -15.81 15.37
CA PHE A 69 -11.22 -16.00 14.01
C PHE A 69 -9.72 -15.77 13.92
N SER A 70 -9.09 -16.43 12.93
CA SER A 70 -7.63 -16.45 12.79
C SER A 70 -7.14 -15.37 11.82
N PHE A 71 -6.86 -14.19 12.35
CA PHE A 71 -6.39 -13.04 11.56
C PHE A 71 -5.13 -13.38 10.72
N GLY A 72 -5.20 -13.07 9.43
CA GLY A 72 -4.12 -13.30 8.47
C GLY A 72 -3.96 -14.73 7.96
N MET A 73 -4.76 -15.69 8.44
CA MET A 73 -4.86 -17.01 7.81
C MET A 73 -6.11 -17.13 6.93
N GLU A 74 -7.26 -16.73 7.46
CA GLU A 74 -8.55 -16.84 6.76
C GLU A 74 -8.81 -15.63 5.86
N ILE A 75 -8.36 -14.44 6.30
CA ILE A 75 -8.57 -13.17 5.61
C ILE A 75 -7.19 -12.56 5.35
N PRO A 76 -6.77 -12.40 4.08
CA PRO A 76 -5.53 -11.71 3.76
C PRO A 76 -5.58 -10.27 4.26
N PHE A 77 -4.45 -9.81 4.79
CA PHE A 77 -4.34 -8.45 5.27
C PHE A 77 -3.08 -7.77 4.73
N GLY A 78 -3.10 -6.45 4.83
CA GLY A 78 -1.99 -5.58 4.56
C GLY A 78 -1.99 -4.43 5.54
N ILE A 79 -1.03 -3.54 5.37
CA ILE A 79 -0.84 -2.40 6.27
C ILE A 79 -0.88 -1.09 5.50
N LEU A 80 -1.39 -0.06 6.16
CA LEU A 80 -1.21 1.31 5.73
C LEU A 80 0.06 1.86 6.38
N VAL A 81 1.03 2.23 5.56
CA VAL A 81 2.33 2.73 6.00
C VAL A 81 2.25 4.25 6.12
N GLU A 82 1.95 4.71 7.33
CA GLU A 82 1.82 6.14 7.66
C GLU A 82 2.99 6.67 8.50
N TYR A 83 3.71 5.78 9.16
CA TYR A 83 4.77 6.10 10.11
C TYR A 83 6.14 5.62 9.60
N PRO A 84 7.21 6.40 9.79
CA PRO A 84 8.56 5.99 9.38
C PRO A 84 9.00 4.66 10.00
N ALA A 85 8.63 4.41 11.26
CA ALA A 85 8.90 3.14 11.94
C ALA A 85 8.29 1.95 11.19
N MET A 86 7.07 2.09 10.68
CA MET A 86 6.42 1.05 9.87
C MET A 86 7.09 0.88 8.50
N ALA A 87 7.51 1.98 7.86
CA ALA A 87 8.21 1.92 6.57
C ALA A 87 9.53 1.14 6.66
N LEU A 88 10.23 1.24 7.79
CA LEU A 88 11.53 0.60 8.03
C LEU A 88 11.44 -0.78 8.69
N SER A 89 10.25 -1.23 9.08
CA SER A 89 10.06 -2.51 9.79
C SER A 89 9.59 -3.65 8.89
N TYR A 90 9.98 -3.62 7.61
CA TYR A 90 9.49 -4.52 6.56
C TYR A 90 9.61 -6.00 6.92
N GLU A 91 10.70 -6.42 7.59
CA GLU A 91 10.88 -7.81 8.03
C GLU A 91 9.82 -8.26 9.04
N ALA A 92 9.55 -7.43 10.05
CA ALA A 92 8.60 -7.75 11.09
C ALA A 92 7.17 -7.80 10.52
N ILE A 93 6.86 -6.88 9.62
CA ILE A 93 5.58 -6.80 8.91
C ILE A 93 5.36 -8.04 8.03
N SER A 94 6.36 -8.41 7.23
CA SER A 94 6.30 -9.60 6.38
C SER A 94 6.22 -10.89 7.19
N LYS A 95 7.05 -11.04 8.25
CA LYS A 95 6.98 -12.19 9.18
C LYS A 95 5.64 -12.29 9.89
N ALA A 96 4.97 -11.16 10.14
CA ALA A 96 3.62 -11.14 10.67
C ALA A 96 2.55 -11.57 9.66
N GLY A 97 2.91 -11.86 8.40
CA GLY A 97 2.02 -12.40 7.37
C GLY A 97 1.28 -11.35 6.54
N ALA A 98 1.70 -10.08 6.59
CA ALA A 98 1.12 -9.06 5.72
C ALA A 98 1.43 -9.36 4.25
N SER A 99 0.40 -9.30 3.40
CA SER A 99 0.48 -9.62 1.97
C SER A 99 0.63 -8.39 1.07
N PHE A 100 0.29 -7.21 1.59
CA PHE A 100 0.44 -5.95 0.86
C PHE A 100 0.74 -4.78 1.81
N ALA A 101 1.33 -3.73 1.25
CA ALA A 101 1.60 -2.47 1.94
C ALA A 101 1.07 -1.31 1.08
N LEU A 102 0.24 -0.44 1.67
CA LEU A 102 -0.22 0.80 1.05
C LEU A 102 0.54 1.97 1.66
N MET A 103 1.39 2.60 0.88
CA MET A 103 2.17 3.77 1.28
C MET A 103 1.28 5.02 1.23
N ASP A 104 1.03 5.65 2.38
CA ASP A 104 0.38 6.96 2.44
C ASP A 104 1.44 8.05 2.31
N ILE A 105 1.77 8.43 1.08
CA ILE A 105 2.95 9.26 0.80
C ILE A 105 2.78 10.68 1.35
N ASP A 106 1.56 11.19 1.43
CA ASP A 106 1.27 12.49 2.04
C ASP A 106 1.56 12.46 3.54
N THR A 107 0.99 11.47 4.25
CA THR A 107 1.13 11.34 5.69
C THR A 107 2.57 11.01 6.09
N LEU A 108 3.20 10.09 5.37
CA LEU A 108 4.58 9.70 5.62
C LEU A 108 5.54 10.88 5.40
N SER A 109 5.36 11.67 4.33
CA SER A 109 6.15 12.88 4.08
C SER A 109 6.04 13.88 5.23
N LYS A 110 4.81 14.17 5.67
CA LYS A 110 4.56 15.10 6.79
C LYS A 110 5.25 14.66 8.08
N ARG A 111 5.21 13.36 8.38
CA ARG A 111 5.86 12.81 9.58
C ARG A 111 7.38 12.81 9.48
N ILE A 112 7.96 12.47 8.34
CA ILE A 112 9.42 12.49 8.14
C ILE A 112 9.96 13.92 8.24
N LEU A 113 9.25 14.88 7.64
CA LEU A 113 9.68 16.28 7.57
C LEU A 113 9.28 17.10 8.79
N PHE A 114 8.54 16.52 9.74
CA PHE A 114 7.91 17.23 10.85
C PHE A 114 7.16 18.49 10.40
N SER A 115 6.32 18.33 9.36
CA SER A 115 5.60 19.43 8.71
C SER A 115 4.11 19.10 8.57
N GLU A 116 3.26 20.11 8.73
CA GLU A 116 1.81 20.00 8.50
C GLU A 116 1.45 20.07 7.01
N LYS A 117 2.35 20.60 6.18
CA LYS A 117 2.12 20.79 4.74
C LYS A 117 2.55 19.56 3.96
N THR A 118 1.71 19.14 3.02
CA THR A 118 2.09 18.15 2.02
C THR A 118 3.08 18.80 1.05
N PRO A 119 4.27 18.22 0.80
CA PRO A 119 5.18 18.75 -0.20
C PRO A 119 4.64 18.56 -1.62
N ASP A 120 5.00 19.45 -2.54
CA ASP A 120 4.54 19.37 -3.94
C ASP A 120 5.22 18.23 -4.74
N GLY A 121 6.33 17.70 -4.24
CA GLY A 121 7.11 16.59 -4.81
C GLY A 121 7.61 15.67 -3.70
N LEU A 122 8.46 14.70 -4.04
CA LEU A 122 9.04 13.76 -3.08
C LEU A 122 10.41 14.28 -2.58
N PRO A 123 10.53 14.84 -1.36
CA PRO A 123 11.80 15.41 -0.91
C PRO A 123 12.81 14.32 -0.57
N ASP A 124 14.10 14.58 -0.73
CA ASP A 124 15.18 13.57 -0.61
C ASP A 124 15.09 12.66 0.63
N PRO A 125 14.81 13.15 1.86
CA PRO A 125 14.67 12.27 3.02
C PRO A 125 13.50 11.29 2.91
N VAL A 126 12.39 11.76 2.32
CA VAL A 126 11.21 10.93 2.07
C VAL A 126 11.48 9.94 0.95
N ALA A 127 12.09 10.41 -0.14
CA ALA A 127 12.45 9.57 -1.29
C ALA A 127 13.32 8.38 -0.86
N LYS A 128 14.32 8.61 0.00
CA LYS A 128 15.18 7.54 0.54
C LYS A 128 14.42 6.52 1.38
N VAL A 129 13.51 6.96 2.26
CA VAL A 129 12.68 6.03 3.05
C VAL A 129 11.72 5.25 2.14
N MET A 130 11.16 5.90 1.13
CA MET A 130 10.29 5.26 0.14
C MET A 130 11.05 4.23 -0.69
N GLU A 131 12.22 4.57 -1.20
CA GLU A 131 13.09 3.66 -1.96
C GLU A 131 13.46 2.43 -1.14
N ASP A 132 13.95 2.63 0.09
CA ASP A 132 14.33 1.54 0.98
C ASP A 132 13.13 0.63 1.31
N SER A 133 12.02 1.22 1.74
CA SER A 133 10.82 0.46 2.11
C SER A 133 10.19 -0.29 0.95
N ILE A 134 9.97 0.37 -0.21
CA ILE A 134 9.40 -0.26 -1.40
C ILE A 134 10.31 -1.42 -1.85
N THR A 135 11.62 -1.19 -1.95
CA THR A 135 12.57 -2.22 -2.41
C THR A 135 12.51 -3.45 -1.52
N HIS A 136 12.50 -3.28 -0.20
CA HIS A 136 12.47 -4.40 0.74
C HIS A 136 11.10 -5.10 0.76
N PHE A 137 9.98 -4.37 0.77
CA PHE A 137 8.66 -4.97 0.66
C PHE A 137 8.50 -5.79 -0.62
N LYS A 138 8.96 -5.26 -1.76
CA LYS A 138 8.98 -5.96 -3.05
C LYS A 138 9.89 -7.19 -3.03
N GLY A 139 11.07 -7.09 -2.42
CA GLY A 139 11.98 -8.22 -2.21
C GLY A 139 11.34 -9.35 -1.39
N MET A 140 10.41 -9.02 -0.50
CA MET A 140 9.61 -9.96 0.28
C MET A 140 8.32 -10.42 -0.43
N ARG A 141 8.17 -10.08 -1.72
CA ARG A 141 7.01 -10.42 -2.56
C ARG A 141 5.67 -9.86 -2.05
N MET A 142 5.72 -8.78 -1.27
CA MET A 142 4.51 -8.05 -0.93
C MET A 142 4.05 -7.20 -2.10
N HIS A 143 2.73 -7.06 -2.25
CA HIS A 143 2.14 -6.08 -3.16
C HIS A 143 2.28 -4.68 -2.55
N VAL A 144 2.90 -3.75 -3.26
CA VAL A 144 3.16 -2.40 -2.76
C VAL A 144 2.35 -1.39 -3.55
N SER A 145 1.49 -0.65 -2.87
CA SER A 145 0.66 0.39 -3.44
C SER A 145 1.01 1.76 -2.88
N ALA A 146 0.60 2.82 -3.57
CA ALA A 146 0.70 4.19 -3.05
C ALA A 146 -0.66 4.91 -3.07
N ARG A 147 -0.90 5.77 -2.09
CA ARG A 147 -1.99 6.76 -2.08
C ARG A 147 -1.49 8.11 -1.59
N GLY A 148 -2.15 9.18 -2.02
CA GLY A 148 -1.85 10.54 -1.58
C GLY A 148 -2.12 11.56 -2.69
N ASN A 149 -2.26 12.83 -2.33
CA ASN A 149 -2.41 13.92 -3.29
C ASN A 149 -1.11 14.21 -4.04
N MET A 150 0.05 13.86 -3.46
CA MET A 150 1.34 13.97 -4.16
C MET A 150 1.40 13.16 -5.45
N LEU A 151 0.55 12.13 -5.59
CA LEU A 151 0.39 11.39 -6.85
C LEU A 151 -0.17 12.27 -7.98
N GLU A 152 -0.70 13.46 -7.71
CA GLU A 152 -1.02 14.40 -8.78
C GLU A 152 0.22 14.97 -9.48
N ASN A 153 1.40 14.88 -8.88
CA ASN A 153 2.64 15.25 -9.53
C ASN A 153 3.17 14.10 -10.40
N ALA A 154 3.35 14.37 -11.70
CA ALA A 154 3.83 13.37 -12.65
C ALA A 154 5.26 12.88 -12.34
N ALA A 155 6.11 13.73 -11.75
CA ALA A 155 7.46 13.33 -11.33
C ALA A 155 7.39 12.31 -10.19
N VAL A 156 6.52 12.53 -9.21
CA VAL A 156 6.31 11.61 -8.07
C VAL A 156 5.80 10.26 -8.54
N ILE A 157 4.78 10.22 -9.42
CA ILE A 157 4.32 8.94 -10.00
C ILE A 157 5.46 8.24 -10.73
N LYS A 158 6.21 8.96 -11.57
CA LYS A 158 7.31 8.36 -12.35
C LYS A 158 8.35 7.74 -11.43
N GLU A 159 8.73 8.45 -10.37
CA GLU A 159 9.67 7.98 -9.37
C GLU A 159 9.18 6.71 -8.66
N LEU A 160 7.94 6.71 -8.15
CA LEU A 160 7.37 5.53 -7.49
C LEU A 160 7.21 4.34 -8.45
N THR A 161 6.85 4.61 -9.72
CA THR A 161 6.77 3.58 -10.77
C THR A 161 8.15 2.97 -11.02
N ASN A 162 9.21 3.79 -11.08
CA ASN A 162 10.58 3.31 -11.22
C ASN A 162 11.04 2.48 -10.02
N LEU A 163 10.56 2.79 -8.82
CA LEU A 163 10.79 1.99 -7.61
C LEU A 163 10.00 0.67 -7.60
N GLY A 164 9.05 0.48 -8.52
CA GLY A 164 8.35 -0.78 -8.72
C GLY A 164 7.10 -0.97 -7.86
N ILE A 165 6.37 0.11 -7.55
CA ILE A 165 5.03 -0.02 -6.99
C ILE A 165 4.12 -0.82 -7.95
N ASP A 166 3.18 -1.59 -7.40
CA ASP A 166 2.27 -2.45 -8.15
C ASP A 166 0.96 -1.73 -8.52
N SER A 167 0.52 -0.77 -7.71
CA SER A 167 -0.71 -0.02 -7.99
C SER A 167 -0.79 1.31 -7.24
N VAL A 168 -1.75 2.14 -7.64
CA VAL A 168 -2.09 3.39 -6.98
C VAL A 168 -3.56 3.41 -6.60
N VAL A 169 -3.85 3.96 -5.42
CA VAL A 169 -5.21 4.13 -4.89
C VAL A 169 -5.57 5.61 -4.97
N SER A 170 -6.74 5.91 -5.53
CA SER A 170 -7.22 7.29 -5.71
C SER A 170 -8.70 7.43 -5.43
N HIS A 171 -9.12 8.66 -5.12
CA HIS A 171 -10.53 9.02 -5.13
C HIS A 171 -11.14 8.78 -6.53
N PRO A 172 -12.39 8.28 -6.64
CA PRO A 172 -13.05 8.04 -7.92
C PRO A 172 -12.99 9.23 -8.89
N ASP A 173 -13.18 10.45 -8.40
CA ASP A 173 -13.15 11.67 -9.22
C ASP A 173 -11.79 11.94 -9.88
N LYS A 174 -10.70 11.42 -9.29
CA LYS A 174 -9.34 11.58 -9.79
C LYS A 174 -8.87 10.39 -10.62
N LYS A 175 -9.66 9.31 -10.70
CA LYS A 175 -9.26 8.02 -11.27
C LYS A 175 -8.76 8.14 -12.71
N GLU A 176 -9.54 8.73 -13.60
CA GLU A 176 -9.17 8.83 -15.03
C GLU A 176 -7.92 9.67 -15.25
N ARG A 177 -7.81 10.81 -14.55
CA ARG A 177 -6.63 11.68 -14.64
C ARG A 177 -5.39 10.98 -14.10
N LEU A 178 -5.51 10.24 -13.00
CA LEU A 178 -4.39 9.51 -12.42
C LEU A 178 -3.96 8.34 -13.30
N LYS A 179 -4.94 7.61 -13.87
CA LYS A 179 -4.70 6.51 -14.80
C LYS A 179 -3.88 6.95 -16.01
N LEU A 180 -4.22 8.09 -16.63
CA LEU A 180 -3.44 8.64 -17.75
C LEU A 180 -1.99 8.97 -17.37
N LYS A 181 -1.77 9.54 -16.18
CA LYS A 181 -0.42 9.83 -15.68
C LYS A 181 0.38 8.57 -15.40
N LEU A 182 -0.25 7.55 -14.81
CA LEU A 182 0.38 6.25 -14.56
C LEU A 182 0.80 5.57 -15.87
N LEU A 183 -0.10 5.51 -16.86
CA LEU A 183 0.21 4.96 -18.18
C LEU A 183 1.39 5.68 -18.86
N HIS A 184 1.45 7.01 -18.72
CA HIS A 184 2.57 7.78 -19.24
C HIS A 184 3.88 7.50 -18.50
N ALA A 185 3.83 7.32 -17.18
CA ALA A 185 4.98 6.96 -16.36
C ALA A 185 5.51 5.55 -16.70
N GLU A 186 4.62 4.55 -16.80
CA GLU A 186 4.96 3.18 -17.20
C GLU A 186 5.61 3.13 -18.59
N LYS A 187 4.99 3.81 -19.57
CA LYS A 187 5.56 3.89 -20.93
C LYS A 187 6.94 4.56 -20.94
N SER A 188 7.11 5.62 -20.14
CA SER A 188 8.42 6.28 -20.00
C SER A 188 9.45 5.35 -19.39
N HIS A 189 9.08 4.59 -18.36
CA HIS A 189 9.93 3.61 -17.69
C HIS A 189 10.39 2.51 -18.67
N GLU A 190 9.47 1.94 -19.46
CA GLU A 190 9.78 0.93 -20.47
C GLU A 190 10.75 1.45 -21.53
N ILE A 191 10.53 2.67 -22.04
CA ILE A 191 11.43 3.31 -22.99
C ILE A 191 12.83 3.52 -22.39
N ASP A 192 12.91 4.00 -21.14
CA ASP A 192 14.16 4.23 -20.44
C ASP A 192 14.93 2.90 -20.23
N PHE A 193 14.22 1.82 -19.88
CA PHE A 193 14.77 0.47 -19.79
C PHE A 193 15.32 -0.05 -21.14
N LEU A 194 14.56 0.09 -22.22
CA LEU A 194 14.99 -0.33 -23.56
C LEU A 194 16.24 0.43 -24.01
N LYS A 195 16.30 1.75 -23.78
CA LYS A 195 17.49 2.57 -24.08
C LYS A 195 18.71 2.10 -23.29
N ALA A 196 18.56 1.79 -22.00
CA ALA A 196 19.66 1.28 -21.18
C ALA A 196 20.19 -0.06 -21.71
N LYS A 197 19.29 -0.98 -22.08
CA LYS A 197 19.65 -2.27 -22.68
C LYS A 197 20.40 -2.12 -24.01
N MET A 198 19.92 -1.25 -24.90
CA MET A 198 20.61 -0.95 -26.17
C MET A 198 22.02 -0.41 -25.95
N ARG A 199 22.22 0.49 -24.98
CA ARG A 199 23.54 1.02 -24.63
C ARG A 199 24.50 -0.07 -24.11
N MET A 200 24.02 -1.03 -23.35
CA MET A 200 24.84 -2.17 -22.90
C MET A 200 25.34 -3.01 -24.07
N HIS A 201 24.48 -3.30 -25.05
CA HIS A 201 24.86 -4.06 -26.26
C HIS A 201 25.84 -3.33 -27.18
N LEU A 202 25.83 -1.99 -27.18
CA LEU A 202 26.82 -1.20 -27.90
C LEU A 202 28.18 -1.22 -27.21
N LYS A 203 28.23 -1.20 -25.87
CA LYS A 203 29.48 -1.26 -25.11
C LYS A 203 30.16 -2.63 -25.11
N SER A 204 29.39 -3.73 -25.21
CA SER A 204 29.94 -5.09 -25.25
C SER A 204 30.54 -5.50 -26.60
N ARG A 205 30.44 -4.64 -27.61
CA ARG A 205 30.93 -4.86 -28.98
C ARG A 205 32.18 -4.03 -29.33
N ALA A 206 32.74 -3.32 -28.34
CA ALA A 206 33.98 -2.54 -28.45
C ALA A 206 35.16 -3.30 -27.85
#